data_AF-A0ABD1FL80-F1
#
_entry.id   AF-A0ABD1FL80-F1
#
_cell.length_a   1.000
_cell.length_b   1.000
_cell.length_c   1.000
_cell.angle_alpha   90.00
_cell.angle_beta   90.00
_cell.angle_gamma   90.00
#
_symmetry.space_group_name_H-M   'P 1'
#
loop_
_entity.id
_entity.type
_entity.pdbx_description
1 polymer ?
#
loop_
_entity_poly.entity_id
_entity_poly.type
_entity_poly.pdbx_seq_one_letter_code
_entity_poly.pdbx_strand_id
1 'polypeptide(L)'
;MFPTFETLFVWNKNGLTSALVLHVAISEPLFYTSHRCFHGDFLFRHYHSLHHSSPVLQPLTAGNATFLEHLLLTAVVAVPILGTFAISHETDVRQTGLYWSHGGRTRDV
;
A
#
# COMPACT_ATOMS: atom_id res chain seq x y z
N MET A 1 -5.75 -2.75 -27.55
CA MET A 1 -4.55 -1.91 -27.71
C MET A 1 -4.09 -1.54 -26.30
N PHE A 2 -2.96 -2.08 -25.84
CA PHE A 2 -2.42 -1.72 -24.53
C PHE A 2 -1.86 -0.29 -24.61
N PRO A 3 -2.09 0.58 -23.61
CA PRO A 3 -1.54 1.93 -23.63
C PRO A 3 0.00 1.84 -23.64
N THR A 4 0.61 2.51 -24.63
CA THR A 4 2.05 2.61 -24.78
C THR A 4 2.65 3.42 -23.63
N PHE A 5 3.73 2.92 -23.02
CA PHE A 5 4.43 3.50 -21.85
C PHE A 5 4.94 4.95 -22.06
N GLU A 6 4.90 5.47 -23.28
CA GLU A 6 5.34 6.81 -23.70
C GLU A 6 4.63 7.98 -22.98
N THR A 7 3.49 7.73 -22.31
CA THR A 7 2.73 8.76 -21.56
C THR A 7 2.62 8.50 -20.06
N LEU A 8 3.34 7.50 -19.53
CA LEU A 8 3.36 7.27 -18.09
C LEU A 8 4.08 8.43 -17.41
N PHE A 9 3.27 9.33 -16.88
CA PHE A 9 3.70 10.52 -16.16
C PHE A 9 4.79 10.15 -15.15
N VAL A 10 5.98 10.71 -15.39
CA VAL A 10 7.15 10.67 -14.53
C VAL A 10 6.73 11.01 -13.11
N TRP A 11 6.85 10.05 -12.18
CA TRP A 11 6.79 10.20 -10.72
C TRP A 11 5.86 11.33 -10.22
N ASN A 12 4.56 11.06 -10.13
CA ASN A 12 3.63 11.98 -9.46
C ASN A 12 4.09 12.17 -8.00
N LYS A 13 4.62 13.36 -7.67
CA LYS A 13 5.12 13.69 -6.33
C LYS A 13 4.07 13.46 -5.26
N ASN A 14 2.81 13.78 -5.52
CA ASN A 14 1.73 13.59 -4.55
C ASN A 14 1.46 12.11 -4.29
N GLY A 15 1.48 11.28 -5.36
CA GLY A 15 1.36 9.83 -5.24
C GLY A 15 2.55 9.20 -4.51
N LEU A 16 3.77 9.69 -4.77
CA LEU A 16 4.96 9.25 -4.06
C LEU A 16 4.91 9.64 -2.58
N THR A 17 4.52 10.87 -2.27
CA THR A 17 4.39 11.35 -0.88
C THR A 17 3.30 10.58 -0.15
N SER A 18 2.14 10.34 -0.75
CA SER A 18 1.08 9.55 -0.11
C SER A 18 1.50 8.10 0.10
N ALA A 19 2.18 7.47 -0.87
CA ALA A 19 2.73 6.12 -0.71
C ALA A 19 3.74 6.05 0.45
N LEU A 20 4.67 6.99 0.53
CA LEU A 20 5.67 7.04 1.62
C LEU A 20 5.02 7.26 2.98
N VAL A 21 4.06 8.19 3.08
CA VAL A 21 3.35 8.47 4.34
C VAL A 21 2.54 7.25 4.76
N LEU A 22 1.78 6.63 3.86
CA LEU A 22 1.01 5.42 4.16
C LEU A 22 1.92 4.25 4.55
N HIS A 23 3.06 4.10 3.89
CA HIS A 23 4.03 3.05 4.22
C HIS A 23 4.59 3.24 5.64
N VAL A 24 5.18 4.40 5.93
CA VAL A 24 5.86 4.65 7.21
C VAL A 24 4.86 4.81 8.35
N ALA A 25 3.77 5.55 8.15
CA ALA A 25 2.84 5.86 9.24
C ALA A 25 1.85 4.74 9.54
N ILE A 26 1.54 3.87 8.57
CA ILE A 26 0.50 2.84 8.73
C ILE A 26 1.09 1.43 8.55
N SER A 27 1.73 1.13 7.42
CA SER A 27 2.22 -0.23 7.17
C SER A 27 3.29 -0.66 8.17
N GLU A 28 4.26 0.19 8.51
CA GLU A 28 5.32 -0.17 9.45
C GLU A 28 4.79 -0.48 10.86
N PRO A 29 3.96 0.38 11.52
CA PRO A 29 3.36 0.03 12.81
C PRO A 29 2.49 -1.21 12.75
N LEU A 30 1.69 -1.38 11.69
CA LEU A 30 0.84 -2.57 11.51
C LEU A 30 1.68 -3.84 11.36
N PHE A 31 2.75 -3.79 10.56
CA PHE A 31 3.69 -4.89 10.42
C PHE A 31 4.32 -5.24 11.76
N TYR A 32 4.89 -4.25 12.44
CA TYR A 32 5.59 -4.44 13.70
C TYR A 32 4.68 -5.04 14.78
N THR A 33 3.48 -4.48 14.95
CA THR A 33 2.52 -4.95 15.95
C THR A 33 2.01 -6.36 15.62
N SER A 34 1.68 -6.62 14.35
CA SER A 34 1.23 -7.94 13.92
C SER A 34 2.31 -9.00 14.11
N HIS A 35 3.55 -8.70 13.71
CA HIS A 35 4.70 -9.57 13.93
C HIS A 35 4.96 -9.81 15.42
N ARG A 36 4.85 -8.77 16.26
CA ARG A 36 4.94 -8.92 17.71
C ARG A 36 3.85 -9.83 18.28
N CYS A 37 2.63 -9.77 17.75
CA CYS A 37 1.55 -10.69 18.14
C CYS A 37 1.86 -12.14 17.74
N PHE A 38 2.46 -12.37 16.57
CA PHE A 38 2.91 -13.69 16.15
C PHE A 38 3.97 -14.32 17.06
N HIS A 39 4.70 -13.50 17.81
CA HIS A 39 5.62 -13.96 18.85
C HIS A 39 4.95 -14.31 20.19
N GLY A 40 3.63 -14.19 20.32
CA GLY A 40 2.89 -14.69 21.49
C GLY A 40 2.70 -16.20 21.46
N ASP A 41 2.56 -16.86 22.62
CA ASP A 41 2.55 -18.32 22.78
C ASP A 41 1.71 -19.10 21.76
N PHE A 42 0.46 -18.66 21.55
CA PHE A 42 -0.47 -19.35 20.66
C PHE A 42 -0.10 -19.18 19.18
N LEU A 43 0.05 -17.93 18.72
CA LEU A 43 0.36 -17.63 17.34
C LEU A 43 1.76 -18.10 16.96
N PHE A 44 2.70 -18.07 17.90
CA PHE A 44 4.05 -18.57 17.69
C PHE A 44 4.02 -20.07 17.37
N ARG A 45 3.43 -20.87 18.26
CA ARG A 45 3.42 -22.34 18.11
C ARG A 45 2.74 -22.80 16.83
N HIS A 46 1.63 -22.19 16.46
CA HIS A 46 0.78 -22.66 15.35
C HIS A 46 1.03 -21.96 14.02
N TYR A 47 1.53 -20.72 14.05
CA TYR A 47 1.59 -19.89 12.85
C TYR A 47 2.93 -19.21 12.57
N HIS A 48 3.90 -19.19 13.50
CA HIS A 48 5.16 -18.44 13.30
C HIS A 48 6.42 -19.28 13.60
N SER A 49 6.28 -20.45 14.21
CA SER A 49 7.39 -21.37 14.51
C SER A 49 8.09 -21.86 13.24
N LEU A 50 7.32 -22.13 12.17
CA LEU A 50 7.85 -22.49 10.85
C LEU A 50 8.75 -21.39 10.29
N HIS A 51 8.33 -20.13 10.41
CA HIS A 51 9.12 -18.97 10.01
C HIS A 51 10.47 -18.93 10.72
N HIS A 52 10.47 -19.07 12.05
CA HIS A 52 11.70 -19.08 12.84
C HIS A 52 12.55 -20.34 12.66
N SER A 53 12.00 -21.40 12.08
CA SER A 53 12.77 -22.60 11.71
C SER A 53 13.55 -22.44 10.40
N SER A 54 13.32 -21.36 9.64
CA SER A 54 14.02 -21.08 8.39
C SER A 54 15.53 -20.91 8.62
N PRO A 55 16.40 -21.57 7.82
CA PRO A 55 17.84 -21.34 7.88
C PRO A 55 18.25 -19.99 7.26
N VAL A 56 17.31 -19.31 6.58
CA VAL A 56 17.55 -18.04 5.91
C VAL A 56 17.14 -16.89 6.83
N LEU A 57 18.08 -15.99 7.13
CA LEU A 57 17.91 -14.87 8.07
C LEU A 57 17.17 -13.65 7.50
N GLN A 58 16.68 -13.74 6.26
CA GLN A 58 15.90 -12.65 5.67
C GLN A 58 14.49 -12.65 6.29
N PRO A 59 13.98 -11.47 6.69
CA PRO A 59 12.64 -11.34 7.27
C PRO A 59 11.53 -11.72 6.27
N LEU A 60 11.83 -11.67 4.97
CA LEU A 60 10.95 -12.13 3.90
C LEU A 60 11.40 -13.51 3.44
N THR A 61 11.01 -14.56 4.16
CA THR A 61 11.28 -15.92 3.71
C THR A 61 10.24 -16.32 2.67
N ALA A 62 10.55 -16.17 1.38
CA ALA A 62 9.67 -16.62 0.30
C ALA A 62 9.45 -18.15 0.40
N GLY A 63 8.35 -18.54 1.04
CA GLY A 63 7.94 -19.94 1.22
C GLY A 63 8.04 -20.52 2.64
N ASN A 64 8.80 -19.92 3.57
CA ASN A 64 8.89 -20.41 4.96
C ASN A 64 8.03 -19.58 5.90
N ALA A 65 6.76 -19.40 5.59
CA ALA A 65 5.80 -18.78 6.50
C ALA A 65 4.44 -19.42 6.29
N THR A 66 3.59 -19.40 7.32
CA THR A 66 2.25 -19.97 7.20
C THR A 66 1.36 -19.10 6.31
N PHE A 67 0.22 -19.65 5.87
CA PHE A 67 -0.74 -18.90 5.07
C PHE A 67 -1.20 -17.61 5.77
N LEU A 68 -1.39 -17.66 7.10
CA LEU A 68 -1.83 -16.51 7.89
C LEU A 68 -0.80 -15.37 7.87
N GLU A 69 0.49 -15.69 7.98
CA GLU A 69 1.58 -14.71 7.87
C GLU A 69 1.59 -14.05 6.48
N HIS A 70 1.46 -14.85 5.42
CA HIS A 70 1.40 -14.33 4.05
C HIS A 70 0.17 -13.45 3.81
N LEU A 71 -0.99 -13.83 4.34
CA LEU A 71 -2.22 -13.05 4.23
C LEU A 71 -2.08 -11.68 4.91
N LEU A 72 -1.53 -11.65 6.13
CA LEU A 72 -1.32 -10.40 6.86
C LEU A 72 -0.25 -9.53 6.20
N LEU A 73 0.86 -10.12 5.74
CA LEU A 73 1.87 -9.37 5.01
C LEU A 73 1.30 -8.78 3.71
N THR A 74 0.49 -9.55 2.98
CA THR A 74 -0.21 -9.07 1.77
C THR A 74 -1.10 -7.88 2.09
N ALA A 75 -1.88 -7.95 3.17
CA ALA A 75 -2.73 -6.84 3.59
C ALA A 75 -1.91 -5.59 3.96
N VAL A 76 -0.80 -5.75 4.68
CA VAL A 76 0.09 -4.64 5.07
C VAL A 76 0.74 -3.98 3.86
N VAL A 77 1.21 -4.77 2.88
CA VAL A 77 1.79 -4.26 1.64
C VAL A 77 0.73 -3.61 0.74
N ALA A 78 -0.53 -4.06 0.82
CA ALA A 78 -1.63 -3.46 0.06
C ALA A 78 -1.98 -2.04 0.52
N VAL A 79 -1.73 -1.66 1.78
CA VAL A 79 -2.07 -0.32 2.32
C VAL A 79 -1.50 0.84 1.49
N PRO A 80 -0.19 0.96 1.24
CA PRO A 80 0.35 2.07 0.46
C PRO A 80 -0.10 2.00 -1.00
N ILE A 81 -0.34 0.82 -1.56
CA ILE A 81 -0.78 0.65 -2.96
C ILE A 81 -2.21 1.15 -3.12
N LEU A 82 -3.15 0.58 -2.37
CA LEU A 82 -4.57 0.90 -2.45
C LEU A 82 -4.87 2.29 -1.90
N GLY A 83 -4.22 2.70 -0.81
CA GLY A 83 -4.40 4.02 -0.23
C GLY A 83 -3.89 5.13 -1.15
N THR A 84 -2.74 4.95 -1.81
CA THR A 84 -2.25 5.92 -2.80
C THR A 84 -3.20 6.01 -3.99
N PHE A 85 -3.71 4.89 -4.46
CA PHE A 85 -4.70 4.86 -5.55
C PHE A 85 -5.97 5.62 -5.16
N ALA A 86 -6.52 5.37 -3.97
CA ALA A 86 -7.72 6.05 -3.47
C ALA A 86 -7.52 7.57 -3.34
N ILE A 87 -6.44 7.99 -2.67
CA ILE A 87 -6.13 9.41 -2.47
C ILE A 87 -5.91 10.11 -3.82
N SER A 88 -5.17 9.48 -4.73
CA SER A 88 -4.85 10.08 -6.03
C SER A 88 -6.10 10.23 -6.91
N HIS A 89 -6.99 9.23 -6.91
CA HIS A 89 -8.27 9.30 -7.63
C HIS A 89 -9.16 10.44 -7.10
N GLU A 90 -9.23 10.62 -5.78
CA GLU A 90 -9.97 11.74 -5.18
C GLU A 90 -9.38 13.11 -5.58
N THR A 91 -8.04 13.24 -5.60
CA THR A 91 -7.41 14.49 -6.01
C THR A 91 -7.68 14.83 -7.48
N ASP A 92 -7.68 13.83 -8.37
CA ASP A 92 -7.92 14.02 -9.80
C ASP A 92 -9.38 14.45 -10.09
N VAL A 93 -10.35 13.79 -9.44
CA VAL A 93 -11.78 14.15 -9.53
C VAL A 93 -12.02 15.59 -9.01
N ARG A 94 -11.42 15.97 -7.89
CA ARG A 94 -11.55 17.33 -7.34
C ARG A 94 -10.93 18.39 -8.24
N GLN A 95 -9.76 18.10 -8.81
CA GLN A 95 -9.09 19.03 -9.71
C GLN A 95 -9.93 19.25 -10.98
N THR A 96 -10.44 18.18 -11.59
CA THR A 96 -11.35 18.24 -12.75
C THR A 96 -12.64 19.00 -12.43
N GLY A 97 -13.24 18.77 -11.26
CA GLY A 97 -14.45 19.48 -10.82
C GLY A 97 -14.24 20.99 -10.61
N LEU A 98 -13.08 21.39 -10.07
CA LEU A 98 -12.71 22.80 -9.92
C LEU A 98 -12.46 23.48 -11.28
N TYR A 99 -11.80 22.78 -12.22
CA TYR A 99 -11.64 23.27 -13.60
C TYR A 99 -12.99 23.55 -14.27
N TRP A 100 -13.97 22.65 -14.11
CA TRP A 100 -15.31 22.86 -14.67
C TRP A 100 -16.09 23.99 -13.97
N SER A 101 -15.98 24.09 -12.65
CA SER A 101 -16.63 25.13 -11.85
C SER A 101 -16.14 26.54 -12.18
N HIS A 102 -14.85 26.70 -12.54
CA HIS A 102 -14.29 27.99 -12.96
C HIS A 102 -14.36 28.25 -14.47
N GLY A 103 -14.45 27.21 -15.31
CA GLY A 103 -14.58 27.35 -16.77
C GLY A 103 -16.00 27.61 -17.29
N GLY A 104 -17.03 27.42 -16.44
CA GLY A 104 -18.44 27.53 -16.84
C GLY A 104 -19.06 28.93 -16.83
N ARG A 105 -18.31 30.01 -16.51
CA ARG A 105 -18.87 31.37 -16.35
C ARG A 105 -18.49 32.36 -17.46
N THR A 106 -18.37 31.91 -18.71
CA THR A 106 -18.14 32.84 -19.83
C THR A 106 -18.73 32.35 -21.16
N ARG A 107 -20.03 32.04 -21.25
CA ARG A 107 -20.74 31.96 -22.55
C ARG A 107 -22.24 32.26 -22.39
N ASP A 108 -22.56 33.50 -22.05
CA ASP A 108 -23.90 34.08 -22.24
C ASP A 108 -23.72 35.57 -22.63
N VAL A 109 -23.31 35.81 -23.88
CA VAL A 109 -23.51 37.07 -24.63
C VAL A 109 -23.66 36.72 -26.11
#